data_AF-A0A961UQD4-F1
#
_entry.id   AF-A0A961UQD4-F1
#
_cell.length_a   1.000
_cell.length_b   1.000
_cell.length_c   1.000
_cell.angle_alpha   90.00
_cell.angle_beta   90.00
_cell.angle_gamma   90.00
#
_symmetry.space_group_name_H-M   'P 1'
#
loop_
_entity.id
_entity.type
_entity.pdbx_description
1 polymer ?
#
loop_
_entity_poly.entity_id
_entity_poly.type
_entity_poly.pdbx_seq_one_letter_code
_entity_poly.pdbx_strand_id
1 'polypeptide(L)'
;ASVLLVGGAGGSYWTAFSAWLETRQGFADPLDVWTKETVAPIADEFGAVAVYPFEPPWQPFQRWAQRAENVYASPLGILIHPDYGLWHAYRAALIFPEPLELDDRKERASPCDACADKPCLSACPVGAFSGSAYDLSACAGHLATPASRDCHLIGCRARDACPVGRDYRYGEAQRRFHMAAFTRARGVEPIIPED
;
A
#
# COMPACT_ATOMS: atom_id res chain seq x y z
N ALA A 1 19.26 -0.40 -19.16
CA ALA A 1 18.73 -0.86 -17.88
C ALA A 1 17.28 -0.43 -17.73
N SER A 2 16.43 -1.37 -17.37
CA SER A 2 15.00 -1.18 -17.12
C SER A 2 14.64 -1.63 -15.71
N VAL A 3 13.57 -1.05 -15.17
CA VAL A 3 13.03 -1.41 -13.86
C VAL A 3 11.56 -1.75 -14.04
N LEU A 4 11.19 -2.99 -13.69
CA LEU A 4 9.80 -3.42 -13.63
C LEU A 4 9.31 -3.37 -12.19
N LEU A 5 8.26 -2.61 -11.93
CA LEU A 5 7.64 -2.56 -10.60
C LEU A 5 6.64 -3.69 -10.44
N VAL A 6 6.69 -4.37 -9.30
CA VAL A 6 5.82 -5.51 -8.97
C VAL A 6 4.99 -5.12 -7.75
N GLY A 7 3.68 -5.32 -7.83
CA GLY A 7 2.75 -4.89 -6.81
C GLY A 7 1.35 -5.45 -7.01
N GLY A 8 0.40 -4.98 -6.21
CA GLY A 8 -1.01 -5.32 -6.35
C GLY A 8 -1.90 -4.10 -6.41
N ALA A 9 -3.03 -4.26 -7.10
CA ALA A 9 -4.16 -3.35 -7.10
C ALA A 9 -5.35 -4.05 -6.44
N GLY A 10 -5.98 -3.37 -5.49
CA GLY A 10 -6.98 -3.94 -4.62
C GLY A 10 -6.51 -5.22 -3.90
N GLY A 11 -7.39 -6.21 -3.86
CA GLY A 11 -7.10 -7.53 -3.29
C GLY A 11 -6.38 -8.50 -4.23
N SER A 12 -5.74 -8.04 -5.32
CA SER A 12 -5.27 -8.92 -6.40
C SER A 12 -4.35 -10.06 -5.95
N TYR A 13 -3.49 -9.82 -4.95
CA TYR A 13 -2.62 -10.86 -4.38
C TYR A 13 -3.17 -11.49 -3.10
N TRP A 14 -4.28 -10.98 -2.55
CA TRP A 14 -4.72 -11.33 -1.20
C TRP A 14 -5.04 -12.81 -1.06
N THR A 15 -5.77 -13.40 -2.01
CA THR A 15 -6.14 -14.83 -1.99
C THR A 15 -4.91 -15.74 -1.99
N ALA A 16 -3.92 -15.44 -2.82
CA ALA A 16 -2.69 -16.24 -2.89
C ALA A 16 -1.86 -16.09 -1.59
N PHE A 17 -1.73 -14.86 -1.09
CA PHE A 17 -1.03 -14.58 0.15
C PHE A 17 -1.72 -15.23 1.37
N SER A 18 -3.05 -15.16 1.48
CA SER A 18 -3.78 -15.72 2.62
C SER A 18 -3.66 -17.25 2.66
N ALA A 19 -3.77 -17.92 1.51
CA ALA A 19 -3.57 -19.38 1.43
C ALA A 19 -2.13 -19.78 1.81
N TRP A 20 -1.13 -18.98 1.41
CA TRP A 20 0.26 -19.18 1.84
C TRP A 20 0.40 -19.03 3.36
N LEU A 21 -0.24 -18.03 3.95
CA LEU A 21 -0.19 -17.71 5.38
C LEU A 21 -0.87 -18.78 6.25
N GLU A 22 -1.92 -19.44 5.76
CA GLU A 22 -2.61 -20.52 6.48
C GLU A 22 -1.68 -21.69 6.82
N THR A 23 -0.69 -21.96 5.98
CA THR A 23 0.25 -23.08 6.15
C THR A 23 1.59 -22.68 6.77
N ARG A 24 1.79 -21.37 7.01
CA ARG A 24 3.08 -20.79 7.40
C ARG A 24 2.88 -19.70 8.44
N GLN A 25 3.30 -19.96 9.68
CA GLN A 25 3.08 -19.07 10.81
C GLN A 25 4.41 -18.67 11.47
N GLY A 26 4.36 -17.64 12.33
CA GLY A 26 5.50 -17.22 13.16
C GLY A 26 6.40 -16.15 12.54
N PHE A 27 6.12 -15.68 11.32
CA PHE A 27 6.83 -14.55 10.73
C PHE A 27 6.35 -13.22 11.32
N ALA A 28 7.29 -12.32 11.66
CA ALA A 28 6.97 -10.96 12.06
C ALA A 28 6.31 -10.17 10.92
N ASP A 29 6.87 -10.29 9.72
CA ASP A 29 6.44 -9.61 8.49
C ASP A 29 6.09 -10.62 7.38
N PRO A 30 5.00 -11.40 7.53
CA PRO A 30 4.71 -12.52 6.64
C PRO A 30 4.51 -12.09 5.17
N LEU A 31 3.96 -10.90 4.92
CA LEU A 31 3.79 -10.41 3.56
C LEU A 31 5.14 -10.09 2.90
N ASP A 32 6.14 -9.63 3.66
CA ASP A 32 7.49 -9.37 3.14
C ASP A 32 8.19 -10.68 2.79
N VAL A 33 8.07 -11.70 3.66
CA VAL A 33 8.57 -13.05 3.39
C VAL A 33 7.92 -13.65 2.15
N TRP A 34 6.59 -13.65 2.09
CA TRP A 34 5.85 -14.14 0.92
C TRP A 34 6.24 -13.42 -0.37
N THR A 35 6.46 -12.10 -0.31
CA THR A 35 6.90 -11.30 -1.45
C THR A 35 8.26 -11.80 -1.96
N LYS A 36 9.23 -12.06 -1.08
CA LYS A 36 10.55 -12.59 -1.47
C LYS A 36 10.45 -13.99 -2.06
N GLU A 37 9.73 -14.90 -1.39
CA GLU A 37 9.54 -16.28 -1.85
C GLU A 37 8.88 -16.35 -3.23
N THR A 38 7.99 -15.40 -3.52
CA THR A 38 7.28 -15.32 -4.80
C THR A 38 8.13 -14.66 -5.89
N VAL A 39 8.83 -13.57 -5.58
CA VAL A 39 9.50 -12.73 -6.59
C VAL A 39 10.92 -13.19 -6.89
N ALA A 40 11.67 -13.71 -5.92
CA ALA A 40 13.06 -14.10 -6.13
C ALA A 40 13.23 -15.18 -7.23
N PRO A 41 12.43 -16.27 -7.28
CA PRO A 41 12.54 -17.25 -8.35
C PRO A 41 12.26 -16.66 -9.74
N ILE A 42 11.34 -15.70 -9.84
CA ILE A 42 11.04 -14.99 -11.09
C ILE A 42 12.24 -14.13 -11.50
N ALA A 43 12.86 -13.43 -10.56
CA ALA A 43 14.05 -12.64 -10.83
C ALA A 43 15.20 -13.51 -11.36
N ASP A 44 15.44 -14.65 -10.71
CA ASP A 44 16.47 -15.61 -11.11
C ASP A 44 16.21 -16.20 -12.51
N GLU A 45 14.96 -16.58 -12.79
CA GLU A 45 14.55 -17.13 -14.10
C GLU A 45 14.82 -16.15 -15.25
N PHE A 46 14.57 -14.86 -15.02
CA PHE A 46 14.73 -13.81 -16.03
C PHE A 46 16.07 -13.05 -15.93
N GLY A 47 17.00 -13.48 -15.07
CA GLY A 47 18.30 -12.82 -14.90
C GLY A 47 18.22 -11.38 -14.39
N ALA A 48 17.16 -11.05 -13.63
CA ALA A 48 16.96 -9.75 -13.01
C ALA A 48 17.47 -9.72 -11.56
N VAL A 49 17.77 -8.51 -11.06
CA VAL A 49 18.00 -8.30 -9.63
C VAL A 49 16.69 -7.87 -8.98
N ALA A 50 16.18 -8.69 -8.05
CA ALA A 50 15.05 -8.30 -7.21
C ALA A 50 15.48 -7.32 -6.11
N VAL A 51 14.74 -6.24 -5.95
CA VAL A 51 14.88 -5.30 -4.83
C VAL A 51 13.52 -5.05 -4.19
N TYR A 52 13.49 -4.76 -2.89
CA TYR A 52 12.24 -4.66 -2.13
C TYR A 52 12.16 -3.33 -1.35
N PRO A 53 10.96 -2.74 -1.20
CA PRO A 53 10.79 -1.45 -0.52
C PRO A 53 10.91 -1.55 1.01
N PHE A 54 11.05 -2.77 1.55
CA PHE A 54 11.14 -3.08 2.98
C PHE A 54 12.55 -3.59 3.39
N GLU A 55 13.57 -3.51 2.51
CA GLU A 55 14.95 -3.76 2.89
C GLU A 55 15.98 -2.74 2.33
N PRO A 56 17.12 -2.53 3.02
CA PRO A 56 18.21 -1.71 2.52
C PRO A 56 19.06 -2.44 1.44
N PRO A 57 19.71 -1.71 0.51
CA PRO A 57 19.64 -0.25 0.35
C PRO A 57 18.30 0.19 -0.22
N TRP A 58 17.68 1.18 0.46
CA TRP A 58 16.35 1.66 0.14
C TRP A 58 16.28 2.27 -1.26
N GLN A 59 15.45 1.70 -2.12
CA GLN A 59 15.27 2.14 -3.48
C GLN A 59 14.13 3.17 -3.59
N PRO A 60 14.17 4.10 -4.57
CA PRO A 60 13.19 5.19 -4.69
C PRO A 60 11.90 4.74 -5.37
N PHE A 61 11.22 3.73 -4.81
CA PHE A 61 10.01 3.09 -5.37
C PHE A 61 8.94 4.10 -5.81
N GLN A 62 8.66 5.13 -5.01
CA GLN A 62 7.66 6.14 -5.38
C GLN A 62 8.06 6.92 -6.64
N ARG A 63 9.35 7.29 -6.78
CA ARG A 63 9.83 7.99 -7.98
C ARG A 63 9.82 7.08 -9.20
N TRP A 64 10.16 5.81 -9.03
CA TRP A 64 10.04 4.82 -10.10
C TRP A 64 8.59 4.65 -10.53
N ALA A 65 7.66 4.56 -9.58
CA ALA A 65 6.23 4.44 -9.85
C ALA A 65 5.69 5.63 -10.65
N GLN A 66 6.03 6.86 -10.26
CA GLN A 66 5.59 8.07 -10.98
C GLN A 66 6.14 8.16 -12.41
N ARG A 67 7.30 7.52 -12.68
CA ARG A 67 7.85 7.40 -14.03
C ARG A 67 7.16 6.29 -14.84
N ALA A 68 6.82 5.17 -14.21
CA ALA A 68 6.21 4.01 -14.87
C ALA A 68 4.69 4.17 -15.10
N GLU A 69 3.97 4.81 -14.18
CA GLU A 69 2.50 4.87 -14.16
C GLU A 69 1.98 6.27 -13.86
N ASN A 70 0.72 6.56 -14.23
CA ASN A 70 0.06 7.82 -13.89
C ASN A 70 -0.36 7.82 -12.42
N VAL A 71 0.62 7.82 -11.51
CA VAL A 71 0.40 7.89 -10.07
C VAL A 71 0.89 9.22 -9.52
N TYR A 72 0.16 9.77 -8.55
CA TYR A 72 0.39 11.12 -8.04
C TYR A 72 0.44 11.13 -6.52
N ALA A 73 1.12 12.09 -5.92
CA ALA A 73 1.05 12.28 -4.48
C ALA A 73 -0.38 12.68 -4.08
N SER A 74 -1.01 11.91 -3.19
CA SER A 74 -2.31 12.27 -2.63
C SER A 74 -2.15 13.16 -1.38
N PRO A 75 -3.23 13.83 -0.94
CA PRO A 75 -3.23 14.56 0.34
C PRO A 75 -2.94 13.67 1.58
N LEU A 76 -2.95 12.35 1.44
CA LEU A 76 -2.63 11.40 2.51
C LEU A 76 -1.14 10.95 2.50
N GLY A 77 -0.33 11.48 1.59
CA GLY A 77 1.10 11.17 1.48
C GLY A 77 1.43 9.84 0.79
N ILE A 78 0.43 9.01 0.48
CA ILE A 78 0.57 7.83 -0.39
C ILE A 78 0.21 8.19 -1.84
N LEU A 79 0.67 7.37 -2.79
CA LEU A 79 0.36 7.57 -4.20
C LEU A 79 -1.12 7.23 -4.49
N ILE A 80 -1.72 7.95 -5.44
CA ILE A 80 -3.06 7.70 -5.98
C ILE A 80 -2.98 7.32 -7.46
N HIS A 81 -3.61 6.22 -7.83
CA HIS A 81 -3.81 5.79 -9.22
C HIS A 81 -5.20 6.25 -9.72
N PRO A 82 -5.36 6.67 -10.98
CA PRO A 82 -6.64 7.16 -11.50
C PRO A 82 -7.74 6.08 -11.53
N ASP A 83 -7.38 4.81 -11.69
CA ASP A 83 -8.34 3.69 -11.66
C ASP A 83 -8.46 3.05 -10.26
N TYR A 84 -7.34 2.63 -9.68
CA TYR A 84 -7.30 1.93 -8.38
C TYR A 84 -7.39 2.84 -7.16
N GLY A 85 -7.41 4.17 -7.37
CA GLY A 85 -7.41 5.14 -6.30
C GLY A 85 -6.22 4.95 -5.38
N LEU A 86 -6.49 4.97 -4.08
CA LEU A 86 -5.46 4.73 -3.06
C LEU A 86 -5.22 3.24 -2.80
N TRP A 87 -5.87 2.32 -3.51
CA TRP A 87 -5.88 0.88 -3.22
C TRP A 87 -4.89 0.12 -4.09
N HIS A 88 -3.62 0.50 -4.01
CA HIS A 88 -2.53 -0.24 -4.64
C HIS A 88 -1.26 -0.17 -3.78
N ALA A 89 -0.34 -1.09 -4.01
CA ALA A 89 0.96 -1.10 -3.34
C ALA A 89 2.02 -1.79 -4.21
N TYR A 90 3.19 -1.17 -4.30
CA TYR A 90 4.39 -1.78 -4.85
C TYR A 90 5.12 -2.56 -3.76
N ARG A 91 5.60 -3.75 -4.10
CA ARG A 91 6.13 -4.74 -3.16
C ARG A 91 7.51 -5.26 -3.56
N ALA A 92 7.87 -5.19 -4.84
CA ALA A 92 9.21 -5.48 -5.32
C ALA A 92 9.49 -4.71 -6.62
N ALA A 93 10.73 -4.69 -7.05
CA ALA A 93 11.10 -4.29 -8.39
C ALA A 93 12.13 -5.27 -8.96
N LEU A 94 12.05 -5.53 -10.26
CA LEU A 94 13.01 -6.33 -11.01
C LEU A 94 13.89 -5.37 -11.83
N ILE A 95 15.19 -5.39 -11.59
CA ILE A 95 16.16 -4.57 -12.29
C ILE A 95 16.83 -5.41 -13.38
N PHE A 96 16.66 -4.97 -14.62
CA PHE A 96 17.28 -5.57 -15.79
C PHE A 96 18.44 -4.70 -16.27
N PRO A 97 19.60 -5.29 -16.63
CA PRO A 97 20.72 -4.53 -17.18
C PRO A 97 20.38 -3.94 -18.55
N GLU A 98 19.57 -4.65 -19.34
CA GLU A 98 19.14 -4.26 -20.66
C GLU A 98 17.84 -3.45 -20.64
N PRO A 99 17.61 -2.58 -21.63
CA PRO A 99 16.30 -1.96 -21.84
C PRO A 99 15.26 -3.02 -22.21
N LEU A 100 14.07 -2.89 -21.66
CA LEU A 100 12.87 -3.62 -22.09
C LEU A 100 12.09 -2.73 -23.07
N GLU A 101 11.64 -3.30 -24.17
CA GLU A 101 10.69 -2.65 -25.09
C GLU A 101 9.31 -2.61 -24.43
N LEU A 102 8.82 -1.40 -24.14
CA LEU A 102 7.54 -1.15 -23.47
C LEU A 102 6.77 -0.09 -24.25
N ASP A 103 5.45 -0.21 -24.25
CA ASP A 103 4.58 0.79 -24.88
C ASP A 103 4.66 2.13 -24.14
N ASP A 104 4.51 3.20 -24.91
CA ASP A 104 4.41 4.55 -24.34
C ASP A 104 3.17 4.66 -23.43
N ARG A 105 3.39 5.21 -22.24
CA ARG A 105 2.31 5.49 -21.30
C ARG A 105 1.47 6.65 -21.80
N LYS A 106 0.15 6.44 -21.93
CA LYS A 106 -0.80 7.55 -22.11
C LYS A 106 -0.89 8.37 -20.83
N GLU A 107 -0.60 9.67 -20.91
CA GLU A 107 -0.72 10.56 -19.76
C GLU A 107 -2.17 10.74 -19.32
N ARG A 108 -2.40 10.78 -18.00
CA ARG A 108 -3.70 11.05 -17.38
C ARG A 108 -3.51 12.03 -16.24
N ALA A 109 -4.46 12.93 -16.00
CA ALA A 109 -4.37 13.87 -14.88
C ALA A 109 -4.49 13.16 -13.52
N SER A 110 -4.03 13.83 -12.47
CA SER A 110 -4.26 13.37 -11.10
C SER A 110 -5.76 13.42 -10.78
N PRO A 111 -6.36 12.36 -10.23
CA PRO A 111 -7.75 12.39 -9.82
C PRO A 111 -7.99 13.32 -8.62
N CYS A 112 -6.94 13.70 -7.88
CA CYS A 112 -7.06 14.69 -6.81
C CYS A 112 -7.35 16.11 -7.31
N ASP A 113 -6.95 16.45 -8.54
CA ASP A 113 -7.13 17.80 -9.10
C ASP A 113 -8.61 18.10 -9.35
N ALA A 114 -9.39 17.08 -9.73
CA ALA A 114 -10.84 17.17 -9.93
C ALA A 114 -11.64 16.99 -8.61
N CYS A 115 -10.99 16.60 -7.51
CA CYS A 115 -11.66 16.37 -6.22
C CYS A 115 -11.67 17.67 -5.39
N ALA A 116 -12.75 18.44 -5.51
CA ALA A 116 -12.93 19.69 -4.76
C ALA A 116 -13.03 19.43 -3.25
N ASP A 117 -13.91 18.51 -2.84
CA ASP A 117 -14.30 18.31 -1.44
C ASP A 117 -13.21 17.67 -0.56
N LYS A 118 -12.27 16.93 -1.16
CA LYS A 118 -11.17 16.22 -0.47
C LYS A 118 -11.63 15.53 0.84
N PRO A 119 -12.64 14.64 0.79
CA PRO A 119 -13.23 14.04 1.99
C PRO A 119 -12.21 13.24 2.82
N CYS A 120 -11.09 12.83 2.22
CA CYS A 120 -9.99 12.17 2.91
C CYS A 120 -9.34 13.04 4.00
N LEU A 121 -9.42 14.37 3.93
CA LEU A 121 -8.84 15.29 4.93
C LEU A 121 -9.72 15.48 6.17
N SER A 122 -11.03 15.26 6.07
CA SER A 122 -11.99 15.44 7.17
C SER A 122 -12.46 14.12 7.79
N ALA A 123 -12.31 12.99 7.09
CA ALA A 123 -12.80 11.69 7.57
C ALA A 123 -11.97 11.04 8.68
N CYS A 124 -10.74 11.52 8.93
CA CYS A 124 -9.91 11.02 10.03
C CYS A 124 -10.47 11.52 11.37
N PRO A 125 -10.81 10.63 12.33
CA PRO A 125 -11.46 11.03 13.59
C PRO A 125 -10.57 11.90 14.48
N VAL A 126 -9.25 11.89 14.25
CA VAL A 126 -8.27 12.71 14.98
C VAL A 126 -7.56 13.72 14.08
N GLY A 127 -8.09 13.97 12.87
CA GLY A 127 -7.55 14.99 11.98
C GLY A 127 -6.07 14.79 11.60
N ALA A 128 -5.62 13.53 11.47
CA ALA A 128 -4.19 13.22 11.33
C ALA A 128 -3.57 13.69 10.00
N PHE A 129 -4.36 14.18 9.04
CA PHE A 129 -3.89 14.58 7.72
C PHE A 129 -4.16 16.06 7.47
N SER A 130 -3.10 16.83 7.22
CA SER A 130 -3.21 18.26 6.87
C SER A 130 -3.27 18.52 5.36
N GLY A 131 -3.12 17.47 4.54
CA GLY A 131 -2.92 17.56 3.09
C GLY A 131 -1.46 17.71 2.66
N SER A 132 -0.56 18.06 3.59
CA SER A 132 0.88 18.13 3.36
C SER A 132 1.70 17.29 4.33
N ALA A 133 1.10 16.87 5.45
CA ALA A 133 1.73 16.06 6.47
C ALA A 133 0.74 15.02 7.03
N TYR A 134 1.32 13.95 7.55
CA TYR A 134 0.63 12.92 8.32
C TYR A 134 1.13 12.94 9.76
N ASP A 135 0.26 13.34 10.69
CA ASP A 135 0.49 13.24 12.13
C ASP A 135 0.38 11.77 12.58
N LEU A 136 1.50 11.07 12.43
CA LEU A 136 1.66 9.68 12.84
C LEU A 136 1.44 9.49 14.34
N SER A 137 1.79 10.48 15.16
CA SER A 137 1.66 10.40 16.61
C SER A 137 0.19 10.43 17.03
N ALA A 138 -0.58 11.40 16.52
CA ALA A 138 -2.02 11.49 16.77
C ALA A 138 -2.76 10.23 16.30
N CYS A 139 -2.40 9.70 15.12
CA CYS A 139 -2.99 8.47 14.60
C CYS A 139 -2.67 7.25 15.46
N ALA A 140 -1.39 7.03 15.82
CA ALA A 140 -0.99 5.91 16.66
C ALA A 140 -1.63 5.99 18.06
N GLY A 141 -1.66 7.20 18.65
CA GLY A 141 -2.34 7.44 19.93
C GLY A 141 -3.83 7.11 19.89
N HIS A 142 -4.53 7.48 18.81
CA HIS A 142 -5.93 7.09 18.62
C HIS A 142 -6.10 5.57 18.53
N LEU A 143 -5.26 4.89 17.74
CA LEU A 143 -5.33 3.44 17.50
C LEU A 143 -5.11 2.60 18.77
N ALA A 144 -4.52 3.18 19.82
CA ALA A 144 -4.37 2.56 21.13
C ALA A 144 -5.62 2.67 22.03
N THR A 145 -6.68 3.34 21.57
CA THR A 145 -7.91 3.57 22.35
C THR A 145 -9.09 2.71 21.85
N PRO A 146 -10.06 2.36 22.71
CA PRO A 146 -11.28 1.67 22.29
C PRO A 146 -12.09 2.42 21.22
N ALA A 147 -12.00 3.75 21.19
CA ALA A 147 -12.65 4.58 20.18
C ALA A 147 -12.15 4.35 18.74
N SER A 148 -11.05 3.61 18.57
CA SER A 148 -10.49 3.28 17.26
C SER A 148 -11.03 2.00 16.63
N ARG A 149 -12.06 1.35 17.21
CA ARG A 149 -12.66 0.11 16.67
C ARG A 149 -12.89 0.16 15.17
N ASP A 150 -13.47 1.26 14.67
CA ASP A 150 -13.70 1.45 13.25
C ASP A 150 -12.39 1.45 12.45
N CYS A 151 -11.35 2.14 12.91
CA CYS A 151 -10.07 2.20 12.22
C CYS A 151 -9.39 0.81 12.12
N HIS A 152 -9.64 -0.10 13.08
CA HIS A 152 -9.16 -1.48 13.03
C HIS A 152 -10.01 -2.36 12.10
N LEU A 153 -11.34 -2.16 12.06
CA LEU A 153 -12.26 -2.90 11.18
C LEU A 153 -12.15 -2.47 9.71
N ILE A 154 -12.31 -1.18 9.46
CA ILE A 154 -12.45 -0.64 8.11
C ILE A 154 -11.14 -0.13 7.52
N GLY A 155 -10.06 -0.10 8.31
CA GLY A 155 -8.79 0.53 7.95
C GLY A 155 -8.81 2.04 8.18
N CYS A 156 -7.80 2.72 7.63
CA CYS A 156 -7.72 4.19 7.69
C CYS A 156 -8.97 4.84 7.07
N ARG A 157 -9.79 5.50 7.89
CA ARG A 157 -11.02 6.20 7.48
C ARG A 157 -10.77 7.29 6.43
N ALA A 158 -9.65 7.99 6.53
CA ALA A 158 -9.23 8.99 5.54
C ALA A 158 -9.02 8.36 4.16
N ARG A 159 -8.34 7.21 4.10
CA ARG A 159 -8.14 6.45 2.86
C ARG A 159 -9.47 5.96 2.30
N ASP A 160 -10.36 5.49 3.18
CA ASP A 160 -11.66 4.95 2.79
C ASP A 160 -12.63 5.97 2.20
N ALA A 161 -12.53 7.22 2.67
CA ALA A 161 -13.35 8.32 2.20
C ALA A 161 -13.00 8.79 0.79
N CYS A 162 -11.86 8.36 0.22
CA CYS A 162 -11.51 8.68 -1.15
C CYS A 162 -12.54 8.04 -2.12
N PRO A 163 -13.19 8.82 -3.01
CA PRO A 163 -14.17 8.29 -3.95
C PRO A 163 -13.54 7.53 -5.12
N VAL A 164 -12.24 7.71 -5.36
CA VAL A 164 -11.52 7.11 -6.48
C VAL A 164 -11.14 5.67 -6.14
N GLY A 165 -11.39 4.74 -7.06
CA GLY A 165 -11.02 3.34 -6.89
C GLY A 165 -11.80 2.59 -5.81
N ARG A 166 -13.03 3.01 -5.49
CA ARG A 166 -13.89 2.35 -4.49
C ARG A 166 -14.08 0.86 -4.75
N ASP A 167 -14.15 0.45 -6.01
CA ASP A 167 -14.30 -0.95 -6.41
C ASP A 167 -13.03 -1.78 -6.16
N TYR A 168 -11.89 -1.13 -5.97
CA TYR A 168 -10.60 -1.74 -5.63
C TYR A 168 -10.34 -1.74 -4.13
N ARG A 169 -11.29 -1.29 -3.31
CA ARG A 169 -11.14 -1.32 -1.85
C ARG A 169 -10.77 -2.73 -1.39
N TYR A 170 -9.75 -2.80 -0.54
CA TYR A 170 -9.31 -4.06 0.04
C TYR A 170 -10.46 -4.75 0.80
N GLY A 171 -10.51 -6.08 0.74
CA GLY A 171 -11.40 -6.87 1.58
C GLY A 171 -11.15 -6.60 3.07
N GLU A 172 -12.13 -6.91 3.91
CA GLU A 172 -12.02 -6.68 5.36
C GLU A 172 -10.81 -7.37 5.99
N ALA A 173 -10.58 -8.65 5.68
CA ALA A 173 -9.43 -9.40 6.19
C ALA A 173 -8.08 -8.72 5.84
N GLN A 174 -7.95 -8.23 4.61
CA GLN A 174 -6.74 -7.53 4.17
C GLN A 174 -6.55 -6.19 4.90
N ARG A 175 -7.64 -5.44 5.14
CA ARG A 175 -7.59 -4.16 5.87
C ARG A 175 -7.22 -4.38 7.33
N ARG A 176 -7.86 -5.35 8.00
CA ARG A 176 -7.53 -5.77 9.37
C ARG A 176 -6.06 -6.19 9.47
N PHE A 177 -5.57 -7.01 8.52
CA PHE A 177 -4.17 -7.44 8.46
C PHE A 177 -3.20 -6.26 8.36
N HIS A 178 -3.43 -5.33 7.43
CA HIS A 178 -2.56 -4.16 7.26
C HIS A 178 -2.62 -3.21 8.47
N MET A 179 -3.79 -3.05 9.10
CA MET A 179 -3.89 -2.23 10.31
C MET A 179 -3.16 -2.83 11.49
N ALA A 180 -3.28 -4.15 11.71
CA ALA A 180 -2.54 -4.83 12.76
C ALA A 180 -1.02 -4.73 12.54
N ALA A 181 -0.55 -4.85 11.30
CA ALA A 181 0.85 -4.60 10.97
C ALA A 181 1.25 -3.14 11.22
N PHE A 182 0.41 -2.19 10.82
CA PHE A 182 0.65 -0.76 11.04
C PHE A 182 0.78 -0.45 12.55
N THR A 183 -0.14 -0.93 13.40
CA THR A 183 -0.10 -0.64 14.85
C THR A 183 1.09 -1.27 15.53
N ARG A 184 1.41 -2.54 15.25
CA ARG A 184 2.61 -3.21 15.80
C ARG A 184 3.89 -2.44 15.49
N ALA A 185 4.02 -1.95 14.25
CA ALA A 185 5.18 -1.14 13.86
C ALA A 185 5.28 0.22 14.56
N ARG A 186 4.24 0.67 15.29
CA ARG A 186 4.29 1.86 16.18
C ARG A 186 4.27 1.48 17.67
N GLY A 187 4.47 0.21 18.02
CA GLY A 187 4.44 -0.26 19.41
C GLY A 187 3.03 -0.22 20.04
N VAL A 188 1.98 -0.25 19.22
CA VAL A 188 0.59 -0.29 19.66
C VAL A 188 0.04 -1.70 19.44
N GLU A 189 -0.46 -2.32 20.51
CA GLU A 189 -1.11 -3.62 20.41
C GLU A 189 -2.37 -3.50 19.53
N PRO A 190 -2.53 -4.31 18.47
CA PRO A 190 -3.72 -4.28 17.64
C PRO A 190 -4.98 -4.62 18.45
N ILE A 191 -6.00 -3.77 18.36
CA ILE A 191 -7.32 -4.12 18.87
C ILE A 191 -7.97 -4.99 17.80
N ILE A 192 -8.08 -6.29 18.08
CA ILE A 192 -8.80 -7.23 17.21
C ILE A 192 -10.29 -7.13 17.56
N PRO A 193 -11.12 -6.52 16.70
CA PRO A 193 -12.54 -6.38 17.00
C PRO A 193 -13.18 -7.77 16.93
N GLU A 194 -13.84 -8.19 18.00
CA GLU A 194 -14.72 -9.36 17.97
C GLU A 194 -15.91 -9.08 17.05
N ASP A 195 -16.38 -10.13 16.38
CA ASP A 195 -17.49 -10.10 15.41
C ASP A 195 -18.83 -9.72 16.08
#